data_AF-X1T1C3-F1
#
_entry.id   AF-X1T1C3-F1
#
_cell.length_a   1.000
_cell.length_b   1.000
_cell.length_c   1.000
_cell.angle_alpha   90.00
_cell.angle_beta   90.00
_cell.angle_gamma   90.00
#
_symmetry.space_group_name_H-M   'P 1'
#
loop_
_entity.id
_entity.type
_entity.pdbx_description
1 polymer ?
#
loop_
_entity_poly.entity_id
_entity_poly.type
_entity_poly.pdbx_seq_one_letter_code
_entity_poly.pdbx_strand_id
1 'polypeptide(L)' 'LGSAVCDFVCENYPTFVKRIGLKNTFAESGDYLLLLKKYKMDIDSIIKEAVNLIVLIGNNMSL' A
#
# COMPACT_ATOMS: atom_id res chain seq x y z
N LEU A 1 10.73 -4.37 4.03
CA LEU A 1 9.47 -5.12 4.23
C LEU A 1 8.70 -5.34 2.93
N GLY A 2 8.14 -4.30 2.31
CA GLY A 2 7.27 -4.49 1.13
C GLY A 2 7.89 -5.26 -0.04
N SER A 3 9.18 -5.08 -0.31
CA SER A 3 9.88 -5.88 -1.34
C SER A 3 9.93 -7.36 -0.97
N ALA A 4 10.44 -7.68 0.22
CA ALA A 4 10.56 -9.06 0.70
C ALA A 4 9.22 -9.81 0.72
N VAL A 5 8.11 -9.13 1.06
CA VAL A 5 6.77 -9.71 0.97
C VAL A 5 6.39 -9.98 -0.49
N CYS A 6 6.62 -9.03 -1.40
CA CYS A 6 6.35 -9.23 -2.82
C CYS A 6 7.18 -10.39 -3.40
N ASP A 7 8.46 -10.49 -3.05
CA ASP A 7 9.36 -11.55 -3.53
C ASP A 7 8.81 -12.93 -3.11
N PHE A 8 8.51 -13.11 -1.81
CA PHE A 8 7.94 -14.34 -1.28
C PHE A 8 6.57 -14.67 -1.91
N VAL A 9 5.67 -13.68 -2.00
CA VAL A 9 4.31 -13.87 -2.53
C VAL A 9 4.35 -14.25 -4.00
N CYS A 10 5.17 -13.58 -4.82
CA CYS A 10 5.31 -13.89 -6.23
C CYS A 10 5.84 -15.30 -6.48
N GLU A 11 6.68 -15.84 -5.60
CA GLU A 11 7.21 -17.20 -5.73
C GLU A 11 6.25 -18.28 -5.24
N ASN A 12 5.53 -18.03 -4.14
CA ASN A 12 4.79 -19.07 -3.43
C ASN A 12 3.28 -19.03 -3.69
N TYR A 13 2.70 -17.85 -3.87
CA TYR A 13 1.26 -17.67 -4.09
C TYR A 13 0.97 -16.33 -4.76
N PRO A 14 1.15 -16.21 -6.09
CA PRO A 14 0.98 -14.94 -6.80
C PRO A 14 -0.40 -14.33 -6.52
N THR A 15 -0.41 -13.22 -5.79
CA THR A 15 -1.62 -12.49 -5.44
C THR A 15 -1.39 -10.99 -5.50
N PHE A 16 -2.48 -10.23 -5.50
CA PHE A 16 -2.43 -8.78 -5.55
C PHE A 16 -1.84 -8.23 -4.25
N VAL A 17 -0.80 -7.41 -4.35
CA VAL A 17 -0.15 -6.75 -3.20
C VAL A 17 -0.10 -5.25 -3.42
N LYS A 18 -0.61 -4.48 -2.45
CA LYS A 18 -0.51 -3.03 -2.43
C LYS A 18 0.54 -2.56 -1.43
N ARG A 19 1.60 -1.91 -1.91
CA ARG A 19 2.68 -1.36 -1.05
C ARG A 19 2.37 0.06 -0.58
N ILE A 20 2.18 0.22 0.73
CA ILE A 20 2.07 1.50 1.43
C ILE A 20 3.37 1.79 2.18
N GLY A 21 3.85 3.03 2.09
CA GLY A 21 5.11 3.46 2.67
C GLY A 21 5.67 4.69 1.96
N LEU A 22 6.76 5.21 2.48
CA LEU A 22 7.47 6.34 1.89
C LEU A 22 7.88 6.01 0.45
N LYS A 23 7.59 6.92 -0.48
CA LYS A 23 7.97 6.77 -1.88
C LYS A 23 9.41 7.22 -2.08
N ASN A 24 9.87 7.26 -3.33
CA ASN A 24 11.24 7.67 -3.67
C ASN A 24 11.43 9.19 -3.44
N THR A 25 11.37 9.61 -2.18
CA THR A 25 11.41 11.00 -1.72
C THR A 25 12.06 11.02 -0.35
N PHE A 26 12.79 12.10 -0.04
CA PHE A 26 13.29 12.30 1.32
C PHE A 26 12.14 12.50 2.32
N ALA A 27 12.36 12.02 3.53
CA ALA A 27 11.54 12.38 4.68
C ALA A 27 11.87 13.81 5.13
N GLU A 28 11.05 14.33 6.03
CA GLU A 28 11.22 15.64 6.62
C GLU A 28 10.95 15.57 8.13
N SER A 29 11.46 16.55 8.86
CA SER A 29 11.15 16.72 10.29
C SER A 29 9.83 17.46 10.45
N GLY A 30 9.01 17.04 11.40
CA GLY A 30 7.72 17.66 11.66
C GLY A 30 6.86 16.83 12.59
N ASP A 31 5.62 17.26 12.79
CA ASP A 31 4.64 16.51 13.58
C ASP A 31 4.34 15.15 12.94
N TYR A 32 4.50 14.09 13.71
CA TYR A 32 4.39 12.71 13.23
C TYR A 32 3.06 12.43 12.53
N LEU A 33 1.93 12.88 13.08
CA LEU A 33 0.61 12.59 12.52
C LEU A 33 0.37 13.36 11.22
N LEU A 34 0.85 14.61 11.16
CA LEU A 34 0.81 15.39 9.91
C LEU A 34 1.68 14.75 8.82
N LEU A 35 2.85 14.24 9.17
CA LEU A 35 3.73 13.55 8.23
C LEU A 35 3.11 12.25 7.71
N LEU A 36 2.53 11.43 8.58
CA LEU A 36 1.81 10.23 8.14
C LEU A 36 0.70 10.58 7.14
N LYS A 37 -0.08 11.62 7.43
CA LYS A 37 -1.13 12.09 6.53
C LYS A 37 -0.58 12.60 5.20
N LYS A 38 0.48 13.41 5.24
CA LYS A 38 1.16 13.94 4.05
C LYS A 38 1.66 12.82 3.13
N TYR A 39 2.26 11.79 3.71
CA TYR A 39 2.80 10.65 2.97
C TYR A 39 1.78 9.54 2.73
N LYS A 40 0.50 9.75 3.06
CA LYS A 40 -0.61 8.78 2.88
C LYS A 40 -0.35 7.44 3.58
N MET A 41 0.23 7.51 4.77
CA MET A 41 0.49 6.38 5.66
C MET A 41 -0.40 6.41 6.91
N ASP A 42 -1.38 7.32 6.96
CA ASP A 42 -2.41 7.36 7.98
C ASP A 42 -3.50 6.28 7.76
N ILE A 43 -4.35 6.10 8.76
CA ILE A 43 -5.40 5.07 8.79
C ILE A 43 -6.39 5.23 7.63
N ASP A 44 -6.85 6.45 7.33
CA ASP A 44 -7.83 6.71 6.28
C ASP A 44 -7.24 6.37 4.90
N SER A 45 -5.99 6.73 4.68
CA SER A 45 -5.23 6.39 3.48
C SER A 45 -5.07 4.88 3.31
N ILE A 46 -4.80 4.14 4.39
CA ILE A 46 -4.67 2.67 4.37
C ILE A 46 -6.01 2.01 4.02
N ILE A 47 -7.09 2.40 4.71
CA ILE A 47 -8.44 1.85 4.46
C ILE A 47 -8.85 2.10 3.02
N LYS A 48 -8.64 3.33 2.51
CA LYS A 48 -8.95 3.69 1.12
C LYS A 48 -8.24 2.78 0.13
N GLU A 49 -6.93 2.57 0.28
CA GLU A 49 -6.17 1.74 -0.65
C GLU A 49 -6.51 0.26 -0.54
N ALA A 50 -6.88 -0.22 0.66
CA ALA A 50 -7.37 -1.59 0.85
C ALA A 50 -8.70 -1.84 0.11
N VAL A 51 -9.67 -0.92 0.26
CA VAL A 51 -10.96 -0.99 -0.45
C VAL A 51 -10.75 -0.90 -1.96
N ASN A 52 -9.91 0.02 -2.43
CA ASN A 52 -9.58 0.14 -3.86
C ASN A 52 -9.00 -1.16 -4.42
N LEU A 53 -8.12 -1.83 -3.67
CA LEU A 53 -7.53 -3.10 -4.09
C LEU A 53 -8.61 -4.19 -4.23
N ILE A 54 -9.51 -4.31 -3.26
CA ILE A 54 -10.61 -5.29 -3.30
C ILE A 54 -11.51 -5.06 -4.51
N VAL A 55 -11.88 -3.80 -4.78
CA VAL A 55 -12.71 -3.44 -5.95
C VAL A 55 -12.01 -3.80 -7.26
N LEU A 56 -10.71 -3.49 -7.39
CA LEU A 56 -9.93 -3.84 -8.57
C LEU A 56 -9.88 -5.36 -8.78
N ILE A 57 -9.69 -6.14 -7.72
CA ILE A 57 -9.70 -7.60 -7.78
C ILE A 57 -11.09 -8.09 -8.24
N GLY A 58 -12.16 -7.56 -7.67
CA GLY A 58 -13.53 -7.93 -8.03
C GLY A 58 -13.86 -7.67 -9.49
N ASN A 59 -13.48 -6.51 -10.02
CA ASN A 59 -13.72 -6.13 -11.42
C ASN A 59 -12.92 -7.00 -12.41
N ASN A 60 -11.71 -7.42 -12.04
CA ASN A 60 -10.88 -8.28 -12.89
C ASN A 60 -11.35 -9.74 -12.90
N MET A 61 -12.18 -10.15 -11.93
CA MET A 61 -12.72 -11.51 -11.83
C MET A 61 -14.04 -11.70 -12.61
N SER A 62 -14.66 -10.60 -13.06
CA SER A 62 -15.90 -10.61 -13.86
C SER A 62 -15.68 -10.65 -15.38
N LEU A 63 -14.44 -10.89 -15.83
CA LEU A 63 -14.03 -11.12 -17.22
C LEU A 63 -13.56 -12.56 -17.38
#